data_AF-A0A954B6H2-F1
#
_entry.id   AF-A0A954B6H2-F1
#
_cell.length_a   1.000
_cell.length_b   1.000
_cell.length_c   1.000
_cell.angle_alpha   90.00
_cell.angle_beta   90.00
_cell.angle_gamma   90.00
#
_symmetry.space_group_name_H-M   'P 1'
#
loop_
_entity.id
_entity.type
_entity.pdbx_description
1 polymer ?
#
loop_
_entity_poly.entity_id
_entity_poly.type
_entity_poly.pdbx_seq_one_letter_code
_entity_poly.pdbx_strand_id
1 'polypeptide(L)'
;MNRFTLRRLIGAGAIAALLAACASTGGPVPANEQWAAHGYLTPGPTSEPEIIGVYDTERDCNDAVEAWMSQQVVGNPVSGECLPLDTH
;
A
#
# COMPACT_ATOMS: atom_id res chain seq x y z
N MET A 1 -34.82 -49.45 -0.01
CA MET A 1 -34.26 -49.30 -1.38
C MET A 1 -34.54 -47.89 -1.84
N ASN A 2 -33.50 -47.06 -2.03
CA ASN A 2 -33.46 -45.98 -3.01
C ASN A 2 -32.00 -45.49 -3.11
N ARG A 3 -31.43 -45.64 -4.29
CA ARG A 3 -30.04 -45.34 -4.63
C ARG A 3 -29.98 -43.90 -5.16
N PHE A 4 -29.30 -43.01 -4.46
CA PHE A 4 -28.82 -41.75 -5.03
C PHE A 4 -27.30 -41.81 -5.14
N THR A 5 -26.87 -42.08 -6.37
CA THR A 5 -25.49 -42.15 -6.80
C THR A 5 -24.94 -40.74 -7.05
N LEU A 6 -23.66 -40.56 -6.72
CA LEU A 6 -22.70 -39.72 -7.45
C LEU A 6 -22.78 -38.18 -7.32
N ARG A 7 -21.83 -37.61 -6.58
CA ARG A 7 -20.79 -36.73 -7.17
C ARG A 7 -19.66 -36.50 -6.15
N ARG A 8 -18.59 -37.27 -6.31
CA ARG A 8 -17.23 -36.87 -5.89
C ARG A 8 -16.88 -35.62 -6.69
N LEU A 9 -16.66 -34.49 -6.02
CA LEU A 9 -15.83 -33.42 -6.53
C LEU A 9 -14.61 -33.33 -5.63
N ILE A 10 -13.52 -33.86 -6.18
CA ILE A 10 -12.14 -33.59 -5.79
C ILE A 10 -11.78 -32.23 -6.40
N GLY A 11 -11.00 -31.43 -5.68
CA GLY A 11 -10.38 -30.20 -6.18
C GLY A 11 -11.01 -28.97 -5.54
N ALA A 12 -10.27 -27.97 -5.09
CA ALA A 12 -8.86 -27.68 -5.16
C ALA A 12 -8.55 -26.70 -4.02
N GLY A 13 -7.30 -26.65 -3.59
CA GLY A 13 -6.84 -25.82 -2.48
C GLY A 13 -7.30 -24.37 -2.57
N ALA A 14 -8.00 -23.91 -1.54
CA ALA A 14 -8.20 -22.50 -1.29
C ALA A 14 -7.14 -22.04 -0.27
N ILE A 15 -5.89 -21.91 -0.71
CA ILE A 15 -4.96 -21.00 -0.06
C ILE A 15 -5.40 -19.61 -0.54
N ALA A 16 -6.46 -19.09 0.09
CA ALA A 16 -6.87 -17.70 -0.09
C ALA A 16 -5.78 -16.85 0.57
N ALA A 17 -4.80 -16.44 -0.25
CA ALA A 17 -3.81 -15.47 0.14
C ALA A 17 -4.55 -14.23 0.67
N LEU A 18 -4.44 -14.01 1.98
CA LEU A 18 -4.77 -12.78 2.67
C LEU A 18 -3.72 -11.73 2.32
N LEU A 19 -3.59 -11.42 1.02
CA LEU A 19 -2.98 -10.17 0.57
C LEU A 19 -4.16 -9.23 0.37
N ALA A 20 -4.73 -8.78 1.48
CA ALA A 20 -5.65 -7.66 1.50
C ALA A 20 -4.89 -6.49 0.89
N ALA A 21 -5.16 -6.25 -0.38
CA ALA A 21 -4.73 -5.07 -1.09
C ALA A 21 -5.15 -3.87 -0.23
N CYS A 22 -4.17 -3.15 0.30
CA CYS A 22 -4.39 -1.83 0.86
C CYS A 22 -4.68 -0.90 -0.31
N ALA A 23 -5.85 -1.07 -0.93
CA ALA A 23 -6.40 -0.11 -1.85
C ALA A 23 -6.97 0.99 -0.95
N SER A 24 -6.18 2.04 -0.73
CA SER A 24 -6.64 3.27 -0.09
C SER A 24 -7.76 3.85 -0.95
N THR A 25 -9.01 3.50 -0.63
CA THR A 25 -10.19 4.17 -1.19
C THR A 25 -10.31 5.53 -0.53
N GLY A 26 -9.47 6.48 -0.95
CA GLY A 26 -9.59 7.88 -0.57
C GLY A 26 -10.78 8.51 -1.29
N GLY A 27 -11.84 8.83 -0.54
CA GLY A 27 -12.82 9.81 -1.01
C GLY A 27 -12.16 11.19 -1.14
N PRO A 28 -12.78 12.17 -1.82
CA PRO A 28 -12.24 13.52 -1.89
C PRO A 28 -12.26 14.14 -0.49
N VAL A 29 -11.11 14.15 0.17
CA VAL A 29 -10.90 14.82 1.45
C VAL A 29 -10.58 16.27 1.17
N PRO A 30 -11.17 17.23 1.91
CA PRO A 30 -10.91 18.63 1.68
C PRO A 30 -9.41 18.91 1.79
N ALA A 31 -8.89 19.66 0.83
CA ALA A 31 -7.46 19.76 0.54
C ALA A 31 -6.65 20.48 1.63
N ASN A 32 -7.31 20.98 2.68
CA ASN A 32 -6.73 21.91 3.64
C ASN A 32 -5.68 21.30 4.59
N GLU A 33 -5.53 19.97 4.69
CA GLU A 33 -4.51 19.31 5.52
C GLU A 33 -4.08 17.95 4.94
N GLN A 34 -3.95 17.85 3.61
CA GLN A 34 -3.49 16.59 2.98
C GLN A 34 -1.98 16.41 3.12
N TRP A 35 -1.54 15.16 3.18
CA TRP A 35 -0.15 14.75 3.33
C TRP A 35 0.25 13.84 2.18
N ALA A 36 1.40 14.09 1.56
CA ALA A 36 1.95 13.24 0.52
C ALA A 36 3.12 12.42 1.06
N ALA A 37 3.02 11.10 0.85
CA ALA A 37 4.10 10.17 1.14
C ALA A 37 5.03 10.07 -0.07
N HIS A 38 6.30 10.42 0.14
CA HIS A 38 7.37 10.37 -0.85
C HIS A 38 8.31 9.21 -0.53
N GLY A 39 8.60 8.38 -1.53
CA GLY A 39 9.64 7.36 -1.49
C GLY A 39 10.83 7.79 -2.33
N TYR A 40 12.04 7.66 -1.81
CA TYR A 40 13.26 8.02 -2.51
C TYR A 40 14.14 6.80 -2.66
N LEU A 41 14.41 6.44 -3.92
CA LEU A 41 15.42 5.46 -4.26
C LEU A 41 16.80 6.13 -4.32
N THR A 42 17.86 5.33 -4.16
CA THR A 42 19.25 5.76 -4.32
C THR A 42 19.41 6.64 -5.57
N PRO A 43 20.00 7.84 -5.47
CA PRO A 43 20.87 8.34 -4.39
C PRO A 43 20.20 9.00 -3.17
N GLY A 44 18.88 8.89 -2.98
CA GLY A 44 18.17 9.42 -1.81
C GLY A 44 17.40 10.73 -2.10
N PRO A 45 17.18 11.63 -1.13
CA PRO A 45 16.22 12.75 -1.22
C PRO A 45 16.53 13.82 -2.28
N THR A 46 17.66 13.69 -2.98
CA THR A 46 18.03 14.53 -4.13
C THR A 46 17.53 13.98 -5.47
N SER A 47 16.97 12.77 -5.48
CA SER A 47 16.32 12.16 -6.65
C SER A 47 14.84 12.54 -6.73
N GLU A 48 14.24 12.33 -7.90
CA GLU A 48 12.79 12.51 -8.07
C GLU A 48 12.04 11.49 -7.20
N PRO A 49 11.17 11.94 -6.27
CA PRO A 49 10.45 11.04 -5.39
C PRO A 49 9.39 10.23 -6.13
N GLU A 50 9.23 8.98 -5.73
CA GLU A 50 8.04 8.18 -6.00
C GLU A 50 6.90 8.66 -5.08
N ILE A 51 5.77 9.05 -5.66
CA ILE A 51 4.57 9.38 -4.88
C ILE A 51 3.88 8.08 -4.49
N ILE A 52 3.98 7.71 -3.22
CA ILE A 52 3.37 6.50 -2.65
C ILE A 52 1.86 6.70 -2.53
N GLY A 53 1.43 7.89 -2.12
CA GLY A 53 0.02 8.23 -1.96
C GLY A 53 -0.20 9.59 -1.30
N VAL A 54 -1.47 9.98 -1.24
CA VAL A 54 -1.95 11.17 -0.52
C VAL A 54 -2.90 10.71 0.59
N TYR A 55 -2.72 11.27 1.78
CA TYR A 55 -3.35 10.85 3.02
C TYR A 55 -3.92 12.05 3.78
N ASP A 56 -4.95 11.78 4.58
CA ASP A 56 -5.67 12.82 5.33
C ASP A 56 -4.99 13.15 6.66
N THR A 57 -4.13 12.24 7.14
CA THR A 57 -3.41 12.40 8.40
C THR A 57 -1.92 12.14 8.20
N GLU A 58 -1.09 12.90 8.94
CA GLU A 58 0.36 12.68 9.00
C GLU A 58 0.69 11.25 9.42
N ARG A 59 -0.12 10.68 10.32
CA ARG A 59 0.07 9.30 10.80
C ARG A 59 -0.08 8.28 9.67
N ASP A 60 -1.18 8.32 8.93
CA ASP A 60 -1.42 7.35 7.85
C ASP A 60 -0.38 7.49 6.73
N CYS A 61 0.10 8.71 6.50
CA CYS A 61 1.19 9.01 5.58
C CYS A 61 2.53 8.40 6.05
N ASN A 62 2.87 8.52 7.33
CA ASN A 62 4.07 7.87 7.89
C ASN A 62 3.97 6.34 7.85
N ASP A 63 2.82 5.78 8.22
CA ASP A 63 2.58 4.33 8.15
C ASP A 63 2.77 3.80 6.72
N ALA A 64 2.33 4.57 5.71
CA ALA A 64 2.53 4.25 4.31
C ALA A 64 3.99 4.35 3.85
N VAL A 65 4.73 5.37 4.31
CA VAL A 65 6.17 5.50 4.08
C VAL A 65 6.93 4.30 4.64
N GLU A 66 6.64 3.91 5.90
CA GLU A 66 7.26 2.74 6.52
C GLU A 66 6.92 1.44 5.78
N ALA A 67 5.66 1.27 5.37
CA ALA A 67 5.24 0.12 4.59
C ALA A 67 5.96 0.06 3.24
N TRP A 68 6.10 1.18 2.52
CA TRP A 68 6.82 1.23 1.25
C TRP A 68 8.30 0.91 1.43
N MET A 69 8.96 1.48 2.45
CA MET A 69 10.38 1.20 2.75
C MET A 69 10.60 -0.28 3.07
N SER A 70 9.67 -0.92 3.78
CA SER A 70 9.76 -2.34 4.14
C SER A 70 9.69 -3.29 2.93
N GLN A 71 9.13 -2.82 1.81
CA GLN A 71 9.01 -3.58 0.56
C GLN A 71 10.28 -3.50 -0.30
N GLN A 72 11.21 -2.60 0.04
CA GLN A 72 12.41 -2.38 -0.75
C GLN A 72 13.41 -3.53 -0.57
N VAL A 73 14.05 -3.93 -1.67
CA VAL A 73 14.99 -5.05 -1.68
C VAL A 73 16.22 -4.72 -0.82
N VAL A 74 16.63 -5.67 0.02
CA VAL A 74 17.79 -5.54 0.90
C VAL A 74 19.04 -5.16 0.10
N GLY A 75 19.65 -4.02 0.46
CA GLY A 75 20.91 -3.55 -0.13
C GLY A 75 20.81 -2.25 -0.92
N ASN A 76 19.61 -1.77 -1.22
CA ASN A 76 19.41 -0.43 -1.79
C ASN A 76 19.12 0.58 -0.66
N PRO A 77 19.94 1.64 -0.48
CA PRO A 77 19.54 2.73 0.41
C PRO A 77 18.26 3.37 -0.13
N VAL A 78 17.26 3.43 0.74
CA VAL A 78 15.98 4.07 0.49
C VAL A 78 15.68 5.01 1.65
N SER A 79 14.98 6.10 1.36
CA SER A 79 14.41 6.99 2.37
C SER A 79 12.97 7.27 2.00
N GLY A 80 12.17 7.69 2.97
CA GLY A 80 10.84 8.19 2.69
C GLY A 80 10.50 9.34 3.60
N GLU A 81 9.67 10.24 3.10
CA GLU A 81 9.28 11.46 3.79
C GLU A 81 7.79 11.70 3.63
N CYS A 82 7.16 12.13 4.72
CA CYS A 82 5.79 12.62 4.68
C CYS A 82 5.83 14.14 4.68
N LEU A 83 5.28 14.77 3.64
CA LEU A 83 5.25 16.23 3.52
C LEU A 83 3.81 16.72 3.42
N PRO A 84 3.45 17.82 4.12
CA PRO A 84 2.14 18.43 3.94
C PRO A 84 2.03 18.95 2.50
N LEU A 85 0.90 18.69 1.86
CA LEU A 85 0.55 19.28 0.58
C LEU A 85 0.10 20.71 0.85
N ASP A 86 0.98 21.65 0.51
CA ASP A 86 0.67 23.06 0.64
C ASP A 86 -0.35 23.46 -0.44
N THR A 87 -1.60 23.71 -0.03
CA THR A 87 -2.65 24.21 -0.92
C THR A 87 -2.65 25.73 -0.91
N HIS A 88 -1.66 26.32 -1.56
CA HIS A 88 -1.60 27.76 -1.81
C HIS A 88 -1.94 28.12 -3.26
#